data_AF-A0A2I1HRI6-F1
#
_entry.id   AF-A0A2I1HRI6-F1
#
_cell.length_a   1.000
_cell.length_b   1.000
_cell.length_c   1.000
_cell.angle_alpha   90.00
_cell.angle_beta   90.00
_cell.angle_gamma   90.00
#
_symmetry.space_group_name_H-M   'P 1'
#
loop_
_entity.id
_entity.type
_entity.pdbx_description
1 polymer ?
#
loop_
_entity_poly.entity_id
_entity_poly.type
_entity_poly.pdbx_seq_one_letter_code
_entity_poly.pdbx_strand_id
1 'polypeptide(L)' 'LMIQMNEVILPGLGFAPSPTIHINTARNYLKELGYTYAKVKKGIYIDGHEREDVVAYRKIFLEQMSEFE' A
#
# COMPACT_ATOMS: atom_id res chain seq x y z
N LEU A 1 3.74 2.96 -13.31
CA LEU A 1 3.45 1.53 -13.53
C LEU A 1 4.68 0.73 -13.91
N MET A 2 5.32 1.01 -15.05
CA MET A 2 6.51 0.27 -15.49
C MET A 2 7.70 0.42 -14.53
N ILE A 3 8.00 1.66 -14.13
CA ILE A 3 9.04 1.95 -13.11
C ILE A 3 8.72 1.18 -11.82
N GLN A 4 7.50 1.31 -11.31
CA GLN A 4 7.09 0.64 -10.07
C GLN A 4 7.10 -0.89 -10.16
N MET A 5 6.82 -1.45 -11.34
CA MET A 5 6.91 -2.89 -11.57
C MET A 5 8.37 -3.38 -11.46
N ASN A 6 9.31 -2.69 -12.08
CA ASN A 6 10.72 -3.09 -12.09
C ASN A 6 11.45 -2.76 -10.79
N GLU A 7 11.14 -1.63 -10.16
CA GLU A 7 11.89 -1.15 -8.99
C GLU A 7 11.32 -1.68 -7.66
N VAL A 8 10.03 -2.02 -7.61
CA VAL A 8 9.35 -2.36 -6.34
C VAL A 8 8.73 -3.75 -6.40
N ILE A 9 7.88 -4.02 -7.39
CA ILE A 9 7.06 -5.24 -7.39
C ILE A 9 7.91 -6.47 -7.70
N LEU A 10 8.68 -6.48 -8.78
CA LEU A 10 9.51 -7.63 -9.16
C LEU A 10 10.57 -7.96 -8.10
N PRO A 11 11.36 -7.00 -7.58
CA PRO A 11 12.31 -7.28 -6.50
C PRO A 11 11.64 -7.77 -5.23
N GLY A 12 10.49 -7.20 -4.86
CA GLY A 12 9.70 -7.63 -3.70
C GLY A 12 9.14 -9.05 -3.83
N LEU A 13 8.98 -9.56 -5.05
CA LEU A 13 8.59 -10.93 -5.36
C LEU A 13 9.80 -11.86 -5.62
N GLY A 14 11.04 -11.36 -5.51
CA GLY A 14 12.26 -12.13 -5.76
C GLY A 14 12.63 -12.28 -7.24
N PHE A 15 12.01 -11.52 -8.14
CA PHE A 15 12.33 -11.50 -9.57
C PHE A 15 13.27 -10.34 -9.92
N ALA A 16 14.16 -10.58 -10.89
CA ALA A 16 14.99 -9.51 -11.44
C ALA A 16 14.13 -8.51 -12.25
N PRO A 17 14.50 -7.21 -12.27
CA PRO A 17 13.85 -6.22 -13.11
C PRO A 17 13.96 -6.63 -14.59
N SER A 18 12.90 -6.40 -15.36
CA SER A 18 12.87 -6.71 -16.78
C SER A 18 12.63 -5.44 -17.61
N PRO A 19 13.60 -5.02 -18.43
CA PRO A 19 13.48 -3.82 -19.25
C PRO A 19 12.44 -3.96 -20.37
N THR A 20 12.03 -5.20 -20.68
CA THR A 20 11.20 -5.53 -21.85
C THR A 20 9.74 -5.80 -21.50
N ILE A 21 9.34 -5.73 -20.23
CA ILE A 21 7.94 -5.93 -19.86
C ILE A 21 7.09 -4.84 -20.51
N HIS A 22 6.10 -5.25 -21.29
CA HIS A 22 5.11 -4.31 -21.80
C HIS A 22 4.11 -3.95 -20.70
N ILE A 23 3.58 -2.73 -20.78
CA ILE A 23 2.58 -2.22 -19.83
C ILE A 23 1.35 -3.12 -19.73
N ASN A 24 0.97 -3.82 -20.80
CA ASN A 24 -0.15 -4.76 -20.79
C ASN A 24 0.17 -6.02 -19.98
N THR A 25 1.38 -6.55 -20.09
CA THR A 25 1.85 -7.68 -19.27
C THR A 25 1.86 -7.29 -17.79
N ALA A 26 2.39 -6.10 -17.46
CA ALA A 26 2.39 -5.58 -16.09
C ALA A 26 0.96 -5.42 -15.53
N ARG A 27 0.00 -4.94 -16.34
CA ARG A 27 -1.41 -4.85 -15.95
C ARG A 27 -2.05 -6.22 -15.73
N ASN A 28 -1.71 -7.22 -16.55
CA ASN A 28 -2.24 -8.57 -16.39
C ASN A 28 -1.73 -9.20 -15.09
N TYR A 29 -0.43 -9.08 -14.78
CA TYR A 29 0.09 -9.55 -13.49
C TYR A 29 -0.59 -8.90 -12.30
N LEU A 30 -0.84 -7.59 -12.34
CA LEU A 30 -1.58 -6.92 -11.27
C LEU A 30 -2.99 -7.49 -11.09
N LYS A 31 -3.70 -7.81 -12.19
CA LYS A 31 -5.02 -8.46 -12.11
C LYS A 31 -4.95 -9.84 -11.49
N GLU A 32 -3.98 -10.67 -11.89
CA GLU A 32 -3.78 -12.02 -11.33
C GLU A 32 -3.43 -11.96 -9.83
N LEU A 33 -2.68 -10.95 -9.41
CA LEU A 33 -2.38 -10.67 -8.00
C LEU A 33 -3.57 -10.08 -7.22
N GLY A 34 -4.73 -9.90 -7.86
CA GLY A 34 -5.95 -9.34 -7.25
C GLY A 34 -5.98 -7.81 -7.16
N TYR A 35 -4.96 -7.12 -7.67
CA TYR A 35 -4.95 -5.66 -7.76
C TYR A 35 -5.83 -5.20 -8.93
N THR A 36 -7.03 -4.76 -8.60
CA THR A 36 -7.95 -4.14 -9.56
C THR A 36 -8.05 -2.65 -9.31
N TYR A 37 -8.15 -1.86 -10.38
CA TYR A 37 -8.45 -0.45 -10.25
C TYR A 37 -9.89 -0.29 -9.79
N ALA A 38 -10.09 -0.17 -8.48
CA ALA A 38 -11.38 0.12 -7.89
C ALA A 38 -11.46 1.61 -7.52
N LYS A 39 -12.58 2.25 -7.85
CA LYS A 39 -12.90 3.56 -7.27
C LYS A 39 -13.16 3.39 -5.78
N VAL A 40 -12.65 4.30 -4.96
CA VAL A 40 -12.96 4.33 -3.52
C VAL A 40 -14.48 4.48 -3.36
N LYS A 41 -15.12 3.51 -2.70
CA LYS A 41 -16.56 3.51 -2.37
C LYS A 41 -16.72 3.53 -0.84
N LYS A 42 -17.87 4.00 -0.37
CA LYS A 42 -18.24 3.86 1.05
C LYS A 42 -18.14 2.38 1.47
N GLY A 43 -17.48 2.11 2.59
CA GLY A 43 -17.26 0.75 3.10
C GLY A 43 -15.86 0.17 2.82
N ILE A 44 -15.01 0.85 2.04
CA ILE A 44 -13.59 0.49 1.94
C ILE A 44 -12.87 1.06 3.16
N TYR A 45 -12.31 0.17 3.98
CA TYR A 45 -11.44 0.56 5.08
C TYR A 45 -10.04 0.80 4.50
N ILE A 46 -9.65 2.07 4.44
CA ILE A 46 -8.25 2.44 4.19
C ILE A 46 -7.60 2.46 5.56
N ASP A 47 -6.51 1.72 5.70
CA ASP A 47 -5.75 1.75 6.95
C ASP A 47 -5.14 3.13 7.15
N GLY A 48 -5.87 3.97 7.88
CA GLY A 48 -5.48 5.33 8.23
C GLY A 48 -4.59 5.39 9.47
N HIS A 49 -4.23 4.24 10.03
CA HIS A 49 -3.42 4.14 11.24
C HIS A 49 -2.08 4.87 11.13
N GLU A 50 -1.47 4.84 9.94
CA GLU A 50 -0.17 5.46 9.67
C GLU A 50 -0.24 6.95 9.32
N ARG A 51 -1.45 7.54 9.20
CA ARG A 51 -1.54 8.98 8.94
C ARG A 51 -0.94 9.75 10.11
N GLU A 52 -0.13 10.76 9.79
CA GLU A 52 0.62 11.53 10.77
C GLU A 52 -0.27 12.13 11.87
N ASP A 53 -1.48 12.60 11.51
CA ASP A 53 -2.46 13.14 12.44
C ASP A 53 -3.01 12.08 13.41
N VAL A 54 -3.32 10.89 12.90
CA VAL A 54 -3.78 9.74 13.69
C VAL A 54 -2.68 9.27 14.64
N VAL A 55 -1.44 9.19 14.15
CA VAL A 55 -0.28 8.80 14.96
C VAL A 55 0.01 9.82 16.06
N ALA A 56 -0.06 11.12 15.75
CA ALA A 56 0.13 12.20 16.72
C ALA A 56 -0.93 12.13 17.82
N TYR A 57 -2.20 12.00 17.44
CA TYR A 57 -3.30 11.89 18.39
C TYR A 57 -3.17 10.65 19.28
N ARG A 58 -2.79 9.50 18.70
CA ARG A 58 -2.56 8.26 19.46
C ARG A 58 -1.54 8.45 20.58
N LYS A 59 -0.44 9.17 20.33
CA LYS A 59 0.59 9.42 21.35
C LYS A 59 0.03 10.20 22.54
N ILE A 60 -0.70 11.27 22.26
CA ILE A 60 -1.35 12.12 23.27
C ILE A 60 -2.36 11.29 24.09
N PHE A 61 -3.17 10.50 23.40
CA PHE A 61 -4.18 9.67 24.04
C PHE A 61 -3.59 8.61 24.98
N LEU A 62 -2.50 7.95 24.57
CA LEU A 62 -1.82 6.94 25.40
C LEU A 62 -1.19 7.57 26.64
N GLU A 63 -0.62 8.77 26.52
CA GLU A 63 -0.07 9.52 27.66
C GLU A 63 -1.18 9.85 28.67
N GLN A 64 -2.33 10.35 28.19
CA GLN A 64 -3.49 10.63 29.05
C GLN A 64 -4.04 9.37 29.72
N MET A 65 -4.12 8.25 29.00
CA MET A 65 -4.65 7.00 29.57
C MET A 65 -3.75 6.45 30.68
N SER A 66 -2.42 6.63 30.54
CA SER A 66 -1.46 6.16 31.54
C SER A 66 -1.62 6.82 32.92
N GLU A 67 -2.31 7.97 33.00
CA GLU A 67 -2.62 8.65 34.26
C GLU A 67 -3.75 7.95 35.05
N PHE A 68 -4.53 7.09 34.39
CA PHE A 68 -5.70 6.41 34.96
C PHE A 68 -5.49 4.90 35.20
N GLU A 69 -4.31 4.36 34.85
CA GLU A 69 -3.88 2.99 35.17
C GLU A 69 -3.08 2.96 36.48
#